data_AF-A0A157QSQ1-F1
#
_entry.id   AF-A0A157QSQ1-F1
#
_cell.length_a   1.000
_cell.length_b   1.000
_cell.length_c   1.000
_cell.angle_alpha   90.00
_cell.angle_beta   90.00
_cell.angle_gamma   90.00
#
_symmetry.space_group_name_H-M   'P 1'
#
loop_
_entity.id
_entity.type
_entity.pdbx_description
1 polymer ?
#
loop_
_entity_poly.entity_id
_entity_poly.type
_entity_poly.pdbx_seq_one_letter_code
_entity_poly.pdbx_strand_id
1 'polypeptide(L)'
;MPHPRPLPADVEADFVALAIQGRKAREASDVETAERCYLEAWNTIPDPKLEYDHAASIVVAMTEFYRDIGQVDKARPWLALAREAYGPGPEVHTEFLAATVHYAASEFDEAYALFDEVYEQFDRRPFKGEDPAYLSFYLDRAAAIQEGRTPIDPTPVPAGPLAGLGRADDEDMPDELPDDIYEQVEALSEEGNDLIDDGEAAGAEAVWRQALDLLPEPRDIWEAYTWLNASIGEACYFQENYGGAVQVLFDALNGPEAQANPFIHYMLGKSLWKRGGDEERAIDELLRAYMLDGNEIFEGDEEEGPAMLRLLIERDLIEDD
;
A
#
# COMPACT_ATOMS: atom_id res chain seq x y z
N MET A 1 -10.25 14.46 14.76
CA MET A 1 -9.47 15.64 15.19
C MET A 1 -9.61 16.72 14.12
N PRO A 2 -9.53 18.02 14.41
CA PRO A 2 -9.36 19.02 13.34
C PRO A 2 -8.10 18.71 12.53
N HIS A 3 -8.07 19.06 11.24
CA HIS A 3 -6.87 18.91 10.42
C HIS A 3 -5.68 19.62 11.08
N PRO A 4 -4.48 19.01 11.09
CA PRO A 4 -3.30 19.68 11.60
C PRO A 4 -3.04 20.95 10.79
N ARG A 5 -2.42 21.92 11.45
CA ARG A 5 -2.09 23.22 10.85
C ARG A 5 -0.65 23.21 10.34
N PRO A 6 -0.36 23.92 9.23
CA PRO A 6 0.98 23.94 8.68
C PRO A 6 1.99 24.54 9.66
N LEU A 7 3.22 24.04 9.60
CA LEU A 7 4.34 24.64 10.31
C LEU A 7 4.64 26.05 9.76
N PRO A 8 5.15 26.98 10.60
CA PRO A 8 5.76 28.20 10.09
C PRO A 8 6.89 27.87 9.10
N ALA A 9 6.97 28.58 7.98
CA ALA A 9 7.87 28.20 6.87
C ALA A 9 9.36 28.11 7.25
N ASP A 10 9.83 28.93 8.19
CA ASP A 10 11.17 28.86 8.75
C ASP A 10 11.39 27.59 9.59
N VAL A 11 10.40 27.26 10.43
CA VAL A 11 10.40 26.04 11.25
C VAL A 11 10.29 24.79 10.39
N GLU A 12 9.47 24.82 9.34
CA GLU A 12 9.29 23.72 8.40
C GLU A 12 10.58 23.44 7.62
N ALA A 13 11.27 24.48 7.14
CA ALA A 13 12.55 24.30 6.45
C ALA A 13 13.62 23.65 7.36
N ASP A 14 13.71 24.10 8.62
CA ASP A 14 14.62 23.51 9.61
C ASP A 14 14.24 22.07 9.95
N PHE A 15 12.93 21.79 10.12
CA PHE A 15 12.40 20.45 10.36
C PHE A 15 12.77 19.49 9.24
N VAL A 16 12.49 19.87 7.98
CA VAL A 16 12.76 19.04 6.80
C VAL A 16 14.26 18.78 6.65
N ALA A 17 15.10 19.80 6.84
CA ALA A 17 16.55 19.63 6.77
C ALA A 17 17.08 18.64 7.82
N LEU A 18 16.57 18.71 9.06
CA LEU A 18 16.91 17.77 10.13
C LEU A 18 16.39 16.36 9.85
N ALA A 19 15.17 16.21 9.32
CA ALA A 19 14.60 14.91 8.97
C ALA A 19 15.42 14.21 7.88
N ILE A 20 15.79 14.94 6.81
CA ILE A 20 16.66 14.45 5.73
C ILE A 20 18.02 14.02 6.29
N GLN A 21 18.64 14.84 7.16
CA GLN A 21 19.92 14.48 7.77
C GLN A 21 19.80 13.24 8.66
N GLY A 22 18.72 13.11 9.43
CA GLY A 22 18.43 11.96 10.26
C GLY A 22 18.30 10.67 9.44
N ARG A 23 17.57 10.72 8.32
CA ARG A 23 17.43 9.58 7.39
C ARG A 23 18.77 9.16 6.77
N LYS A 24 19.56 10.11 6.27
CA LYS A 24 20.92 9.82 5.76
C LYS A 24 21.84 9.18 6.80
N ALA A 25 21.74 9.63 8.05
CA ALA A 25 22.49 9.04 9.15
C ALA A 25 21.98 7.62 9.47
N ARG A 26 20.67 7.40 9.46
CA ARG A 26 20.05 6.07 9.63
C ARG A 26 20.53 5.10 8.55
N GLU A 27 20.51 5.49 7.27
CA GLU A 27 21.04 4.69 6.16
C GLU A 27 22.53 4.35 6.34
N ALA A 28 23.32 5.31 6.81
CA ALA A 28 24.73 5.11 7.13
C ALA A 28 24.95 4.28 8.42
N SER A 29 23.89 3.84 9.09
CA SER A 29 23.91 3.20 10.41
C SER A 29 24.59 4.04 11.50
N ASP A 30 24.64 5.37 11.33
CA ASP A 30 25.06 6.32 12.34
C ASP A 30 23.88 6.65 13.27
N VAL A 31 23.68 5.75 14.24
CA VAL A 31 22.58 5.82 15.22
C VAL A 31 22.61 7.10 16.03
N GLU A 32 23.79 7.58 16.42
CA GLU A 32 23.93 8.78 17.27
C GLU A 32 23.50 10.03 16.51
N THR A 33 23.97 10.19 15.27
CA THR A 33 23.56 11.33 14.44
C THR A 33 22.08 11.26 14.08
N ALA A 34 21.56 10.07 13.74
CA ALA A 34 20.15 9.88 13.41
C ALA A 34 19.23 10.24 14.58
N GLU A 35 19.49 9.69 15.78
CA GLU A 35 18.73 9.97 17.00
C GLU A 35 18.72 11.47 17.31
N ARG A 36 19.90 12.11 17.24
CA ARG A 36 20.02 13.55 17.49
C ARG A 36 19.20 14.37 16.49
N CYS A 37 19.30 14.08 15.19
CA CYS A 37 18.58 14.81 14.15
C CYS A 37 17.06 14.69 14.30
N TYR A 38 16.53 13.48 14.55
CA TYR A 38 15.08 13.31 14.72
C TYR A 38 14.56 13.97 16.02
N LEU A 39 15.32 13.89 17.12
CA LEU A 39 14.95 14.59 18.35
C LEU A 39 14.99 16.11 18.17
N GLU A 40 15.99 16.64 17.47
CA GLU A 40 16.06 18.07 17.14
C GLU A 40 14.86 18.48 16.27
N ALA A 41 14.51 17.71 15.24
CA ALA A 41 13.35 17.96 14.38
C ALA A 41 12.03 17.96 15.17
N TRP A 42 11.81 16.97 16.04
CA TRP A 42 10.62 16.97 16.92
C TRP A 42 10.56 18.21 17.82
N ASN A 43 11.72 18.70 18.27
CA ASN A 43 11.79 19.86 19.15
C ASN A 43 11.54 21.19 18.45
N THR A 44 11.69 21.28 17.12
CA THR A 44 11.36 22.51 16.37
C THR A 44 9.85 22.75 16.28
N ILE A 45 9.04 21.69 16.30
CA ILE A 45 7.58 21.78 16.22
C ILE A 45 7.03 22.57 17.44
N PRO A 46 6.22 23.63 17.25
CA PRO A 46 5.67 24.40 18.37
C PRO A 46 4.65 23.61 19.20
N ASP A 47 4.52 23.96 20.49
CA ASP A 47 3.47 23.39 21.33
C ASP A 47 2.08 23.99 21.03
N PRO A 48 1.00 23.20 21.12
CA PRO A 48 0.98 21.74 21.27
C PRO A 48 1.37 21.01 19.97
N LYS A 49 2.40 20.16 20.02
CA LYS A 49 3.07 19.61 18.83
C LYS A 49 2.14 18.87 17.87
N LEU A 50 1.26 18.02 18.40
CA LEU A 50 0.34 17.20 17.60
C LEU A 50 -0.72 18.00 16.83
N GLU A 51 -0.84 19.30 17.06
CA GLU A 51 -1.72 20.16 16.25
C GLU A 51 -1.07 20.61 14.93
N TYR A 52 0.21 20.32 14.72
CA TYR A 52 0.93 20.74 13.52
C TYR A 52 1.16 19.59 12.53
N ASP A 53 1.25 19.94 11.25
CA ASP A 53 1.71 19.03 10.20
C ASP A 53 3.09 18.45 10.56
N HIS A 54 3.40 17.28 10.00
CA HIS A 54 4.61 16.49 10.25
C HIS A 54 4.76 15.90 11.66
N ALA A 55 3.99 16.36 12.66
CA ALA A 55 4.05 15.81 14.00
C ALA A 55 3.67 14.32 14.05
N ALA A 56 2.65 13.92 13.30
CA ALA A 56 2.21 12.53 13.20
C ALA A 56 3.26 11.64 12.49
N SER A 57 3.85 12.11 11.39
CA SER A 57 4.84 11.34 10.64
C SER A 57 6.15 11.15 11.41
N ILE A 58 6.64 12.18 12.12
CA ILE A 58 7.89 12.05 12.88
C ILE A 58 7.75 11.14 14.11
N VAL A 59 6.59 11.10 14.78
CA VAL A 59 6.40 10.17 15.91
C VAL A 59 6.34 8.71 15.45
N VAL A 60 5.80 8.44 14.24
CA VAL A 60 5.88 7.13 13.59
C VAL A 60 7.34 6.78 13.26
N ALA A 61 8.03 7.68 12.56
CA ALA A 61 9.43 7.47 12.17
C ALA A 61 10.35 7.21 13.39
N MET A 62 10.10 7.91 14.51
CA MET A 62 10.82 7.70 15.76
C MET A 62 10.52 6.35 16.41
N THR A 63 9.26 5.90 16.33
CA THR A 63 8.86 4.58 16.81
C THR A 63 9.58 3.49 16.03
N GLU A 64 9.58 3.58 14.70
CA GLU A 64 10.27 2.64 13.81
C GLU A 64 11.79 2.66 14.05
N PHE A 65 12.41 3.85 14.12
CA PHE A 65 13.84 3.99 14.36
C PHE A 65 14.27 3.29 15.65
N TYR A 66 13.58 3.52 16.77
CA TYR A 66 13.92 2.89 18.04
C TYR A 66 13.63 1.38 18.07
N ARG A 67 12.55 0.94 17.41
CA ARG A 67 12.26 -0.49 17.20
C ARG A 67 13.42 -1.15 16.47
N ASP A 68 13.86 -0.57 15.36
CA ASP A 68 14.85 -1.18 14.47
C ASP A 68 16.24 -1.29 15.10
N ILE A 69 16.63 -0.34 15.94
CA ILE A 69 17.90 -0.44 16.71
C ILE A 69 17.77 -1.30 17.99
N GLY A 70 16.62 -1.94 18.21
CA GLY A 70 16.34 -2.78 19.37
C GLY A 70 16.14 -2.00 20.69
N GLN A 71 15.97 -0.68 20.65
CA GLN A 71 15.71 0.16 21.82
C GLN A 71 14.20 0.31 22.05
N VAL A 72 13.50 -0.82 22.20
CA VAL A 72 12.04 -0.89 22.31
C VAL A 72 11.47 -0.04 23.46
N ASP A 73 12.19 0.09 24.58
CA ASP A 73 11.80 0.96 25.69
C ASP A 73 11.68 2.43 25.28
N LYS A 74 12.54 2.88 24.36
CA LYS A 74 12.46 4.22 23.79
C LYS A 74 11.36 4.32 22.73
N ALA A 75 11.03 3.26 22.01
CA ALA A 75 9.97 3.25 21.00
C ALA A 75 8.57 3.45 21.59
N ARG A 76 8.27 2.81 22.74
CA ARG A 76 6.93 2.84 23.38
C ARG A 76 6.32 4.24 23.61
N PRO A 77 7.03 5.23 24.17
CA PRO A 77 6.45 6.58 24.32
C PRO A 77 6.14 7.24 22.98
N TRP A 78 6.92 6.98 21.92
CA TRP A 78 6.63 7.49 20.58
C TRP A 78 5.43 6.78 19.95
N LEU A 79 5.29 5.48 20.15
CA LEU A 79 4.11 4.72 19.72
C LEU A 79 2.83 5.25 20.38
N ALA A 80 2.89 5.59 21.66
CA ALA A 80 1.76 6.19 22.36
C ALA A 80 1.37 7.55 21.76
N LEU A 81 2.37 8.38 21.40
CA LEU A 81 2.13 9.65 20.69
C LEU A 81 1.60 9.43 19.27
N ALA A 82 2.06 8.40 18.55
CA ALA A 82 1.55 8.06 17.22
C ALA A 82 0.06 7.71 17.28
N ARG A 83 -0.35 6.83 18.21
CA ARG A 83 -1.77 6.53 18.43
C ARG A 83 -2.60 7.77 18.78
N GLU A 84 -2.04 8.71 19.56
CA GLU A 84 -2.71 9.98 19.85
C GLU A 84 -2.87 10.86 18.60
N ALA A 85 -1.83 10.94 17.76
CA ALA A 85 -1.78 11.77 16.57
C ALA A 85 -2.80 11.34 15.50
N TYR A 86 -2.94 10.03 15.26
CA TYR A 86 -3.87 9.48 14.27
C TYR A 86 -5.31 9.33 14.79
N GLY A 87 -5.53 9.54 16.09
CA GLY A 87 -6.85 9.72 16.69
C GLY A 87 -7.50 8.43 17.23
N PRO A 88 -8.73 8.54 17.79
CA PRO A 88 -9.39 7.42 18.45
C PRO A 88 -9.93 6.40 17.43
N GLY A 89 -9.34 5.22 17.40
CA GLY A 89 -9.76 4.06 16.62
C GLY A 89 -8.55 3.16 16.33
N PRO A 90 -8.74 1.86 16.01
CA PRO A 90 -7.66 1.05 15.50
C PRO A 90 -7.32 1.56 14.10
N GLU A 91 -6.38 2.50 14.03
CA GLU A 91 -5.79 2.90 12.76
C GLU A 91 -4.79 1.80 12.39
N VAL A 92 -5.06 1.13 11.27
CA VAL A 92 -4.40 -0.10 10.83
C VAL A 92 -2.89 0.02 10.86
N HIS A 93 -2.38 1.16 10.42
CA HIS A 93 -0.94 1.42 10.38
C HIS A 93 -0.33 1.56 11.78
N THR A 94 -0.96 2.28 12.72
CA THR A 94 -0.47 2.41 14.10
C THR A 94 -0.60 1.12 14.92
N GLU A 95 -1.61 0.29 14.67
CA GLU A 95 -1.76 -1.01 15.33
C GLU A 95 -0.83 -2.06 14.75
N PHE A 96 -0.61 -2.05 13.43
CA PHE A 96 0.45 -2.85 12.81
C PHE A 96 1.83 -2.44 13.35
N LEU A 97 2.12 -1.14 13.41
CA LEU A 97 3.34 -0.62 14.02
C LEU A 97 3.50 -1.09 15.47
N ALA A 98 2.43 -1.05 16.26
CA ALA A 98 2.44 -1.59 17.63
C ALA A 98 2.79 -3.08 17.66
N ALA A 99 2.23 -3.89 16.76
CA ALA A 99 2.55 -5.30 16.63
C ALA A 99 4.05 -5.51 16.34
N THR A 100 4.64 -4.72 15.43
CA THR A 100 6.08 -4.80 15.14
C THR A 100 6.97 -4.41 16.33
N VAL A 101 6.52 -3.46 17.17
CA VAL A 101 7.24 -3.08 18.40
C VAL A 101 7.21 -4.21 19.43
N HIS A 102 6.06 -4.86 19.61
CA HIS A 102 5.94 -6.04 20.47
C HIS A 102 6.78 -7.22 19.95
N TYR A 103 6.78 -7.42 18.62
CA TYR A 103 7.61 -8.45 17.99
C TYR A 103 9.11 -8.20 18.25
N ALA A 104 9.59 -6.96 18.07
CA ALA A 104 10.97 -6.57 18.36
C ALA A 104 11.32 -6.73 19.85
N ALA A 105 10.33 -6.57 20.75
CA ALA A 105 10.47 -6.79 22.18
C ALA A 105 10.43 -8.26 22.60
N SER A 106 10.26 -9.20 21.65
CA SER A 106 10.00 -10.62 21.91
C SER A 106 8.74 -10.89 22.75
N GLU A 107 7.78 -9.97 22.70
CA GLU A 107 6.44 -10.06 23.31
C GLU A 107 5.48 -10.67 22.28
N PHE A 108 5.71 -11.95 21.95
CA PHE A 108 5.10 -12.59 20.80
C PHE A 108 3.59 -12.86 20.94
N ASP A 109 3.08 -13.03 22.15
CA ASP A 109 1.64 -13.17 22.37
C ASP A 109 0.91 -11.85 22.08
N GLU A 110 1.47 -10.74 22.53
CA GLU A 110 0.96 -9.39 22.28
C GLU A 110 1.10 -9.00 20.80
N ALA A 111 2.24 -9.29 20.19
CA ALA A 111 2.47 -9.06 18.76
C ALA A 111 1.45 -9.83 17.91
N TYR A 112 1.22 -11.12 18.24
CA TYR A 112 0.23 -11.93 17.56
C TYR A 112 -1.17 -11.37 17.69
N ALA A 113 -1.61 -11.01 18.89
CA ALA A 113 -2.95 -10.48 19.11
C ALA A 113 -3.24 -9.25 18.24
N LEU A 114 -2.27 -8.35 18.12
CA LEU A 114 -2.40 -7.15 17.27
C LEU A 114 -2.34 -7.49 15.78
N PHE A 115 -1.43 -8.39 15.36
CA PHE A 115 -1.38 -8.87 13.98
C PHE A 115 -2.67 -9.59 13.57
N ASP A 116 -3.28 -10.35 14.48
CA ASP A 116 -4.54 -11.05 14.26
C ASP A 116 -5.69 -10.08 14.05
N GLU A 117 -5.80 -9.04 14.89
CA GLU A 117 -6.83 -8.00 14.74
C GLU A 117 -6.76 -7.30 13.37
N VAL A 118 -5.56 -6.93 12.92
CA VAL A 118 -5.39 -6.31 11.59
C VAL A 118 -5.57 -7.32 10.45
N TYR A 119 -5.16 -8.57 10.62
CA TYR A 119 -5.32 -9.61 9.60
C TYR A 119 -6.79 -10.01 9.42
N GLU A 120 -7.57 -10.14 10.50
CA GLU A 120 -9.00 -10.45 10.42
C GLU A 120 -9.77 -9.41 9.60
N GLN A 121 -9.34 -8.15 9.66
CA GLN A 121 -10.01 -7.05 8.96
C GLN A 121 -9.49 -6.82 7.53
N PHE A 122 -8.20 -7.03 7.28
CA PHE A 122 -7.56 -6.62 6.03
C PHE A 122 -6.85 -7.75 5.26
N ASP A 123 -6.85 -8.97 5.79
CA ASP A 123 -6.11 -10.12 5.30
C ASP A 123 -4.61 -9.79 5.20
N ARG A 124 -3.92 -10.25 4.16
CA ARG A 124 -2.47 -10.02 3.97
C ARG A 124 -2.07 -8.57 3.68
N ARG A 125 -3.02 -7.67 3.43
CA ARG A 125 -2.73 -6.29 2.97
C ARG A 125 -1.80 -5.50 3.91
N PRO A 126 -1.99 -5.49 5.25
CA PRO A 126 -1.13 -4.71 6.15
C PRO A 126 0.32 -5.21 6.21
N PHE A 127 0.57 -6.45 5.79
CA PHE A 127 1.91 -7.05 5.77
C PHE A 127 2.66 -6.79 4.45
N LYS A 128 2.00 -6.20 3.45
CA LYS A 128 2.61 -5.93 2.14
C LYS A 128 3.63 -4.79 2.27
N GLY A 129 4.83 -4.98 1.73
CA GLY A 129 5.93 -4.01 1.83
C GLY A 129 6.67 -4.01 3.18
N GLU A 130 6.20 -4.80 4.15
CA GLU A 130 6.84 -4.96 5.45
C GLU A 130 7.80 -6.17 5.44
N ASP A 131 8.60 -6.35 6.50
CA ASP A 131 9.49 -7.51 6.62
C ASP A 131 8.68 -8.83 6.52
N PRO A 132 8.98 -9.72 5.55
CA PRO A 132 8.29 -11.00 5.38
C PRO A 132 8.28 -11.88 6.64
N ALA A 133 9.23 -11.66 7.56
CA ALA A 133 9.26 -12.32 8.86
C ALA A 133 7.98 -12.09 9.67
N TYR A 134 7.33 -10.92 9.57
CA TYR A 134 6.09 -10.64 10.30
C TYR A 134 4.92 -11.50 9.81
N LEU A 135 4.76 -11.63 8.49
CA LEU A 135 3.70 -12.46 7.92
C LEU A 135 3.97 -13.94 8.19
N SER A 136 5.22 -14.40 8.05
CA SER A 136 5.60 -15.77 8.38
C SER A 136 5.31 -16.09 9.85
N PHE A 137 5.72 -15.20 10.76
CA PHE A 137 5.44 -15.31 12.19
C PHE A 137 3.95 -15.45 12.47
N TYR A 138 3.13 -14.57 11.89
CA TYR A 138 1.69 -14.59 12.08
C TYR A 138 1.07 -15.91 11.59
N LEU A 139 1.35 -16.31 10.35
CA LEU A 139 0.76 -17.51 9.74
C LEU A 139 1.19 -18.80 10.45
N ASP A 140 2.47 -18.92 10.83
CA ASP A 140 2.98 -20.10 11.56
C ASP A 140 2.32 -20.23 12.93
N ARG A 141 2.11 -19.10 13.62
CA ARG A 141 1.48 -19.06 14.93
C ARG A 141 -0.03 -19.34 14.84
N ALA A 142 -0.72 -18.73 13.88
CA ALA A 142 -2.14 -18.97 13.63
C ALA A 142 -2.40 -20.46 13.33
N ALA A 143 -1.57 -21.08 12.48
CA ALA A 143 -1.66 -22.51 12.17
C ALA A 143 -1.41 -23.39 13.41
N ALA A 144 -0.41 -23.06 14.24
CA ALA A 144 -0.15 -23.78 15.47
C ALA A 144 -1.34 -23.72 16.45
N ILE A 145 -1.92 -22.54 16.63
CA ILE A 145 -3.10 -22.32 17.47
C ILE A 145 -4.31 -23.12 16.95
N GLN A 146 -4.57 -23.05 15.64
CA GLN A 146 -5.66 -23.80 15.00
C GLN A 146 -5.50 -25.32 15.19
N GLU A 147 -4.27 -25.83 15.16
CA GLU A 147 -3.96 -27.25 15.35
C GLU A 147 -3.82 -27.66 16.82
N GLY A 148 -4.00 -26.75 17.78
CA GLY A 148 -3.82 -27.00 19.21
C GLY A 148 -2.36 -27.30 19.61
N ARG A 149 -1.39 -26.89 18.78
CA ARG A 149 0.05 -26.97 19.07
C ARG A 149 0.51 -25.71 19.78
N THR A 150 1.55 -25.83 20.59
CA THR A 150 2.25 -24.66 21.15
C THR A 150 2.99 -23.96 20.00
N PRO A 151 2.77 -22.65 19.78
CA PRO A 151 3.56 -21.88 18.83
C PRO A 151 5.05 -21.93 19.13
N ILE A 152 5.86 -21.92 18.09
CA ILE A 152 7.32 -21.82 18.22
C ILE A 152 7.67 -20.35 18.02
N ASP A 153 8.19 -19.73 19.06
CA ASP A 153 8.64 -18.35 18.99
C ASP A 153 9.86 -18.24 18.06
N PRO A 154 9.90 -17.25 17.16
CA PRO A 154 11.03 -17.05 16.28
C PRO A 154 12.26 -16.65 17.10
N THR A 155 13.45 -17.07 16.65
CA THR A 155 14.68 -16.45 17.14
C THR A 155 14.65 -14.98 16.75
N PRO A 156 14.85 -14.04 17.70
CA PRO A 156 14.81 -12.61 17.40
C PRO A 156 15.71 -12.31 16.21
N VAL A 157 15.16 -11.65 15.18
CA VAL A 157 15.98 -11.10 14.11
C VAL A 157 16.83 -10.02 14.78
N PRO A 158 18.16 -10.16 14.84
CA PRO A 158 18.99 -9.08 15.37
C PRO A 158 18.73 -7.85 14.51
N ALA A 159 18.57 -6.69 15.16
CA ALA A 159 18.55 -5.38 14.53
C ALA A 159 19.52 -5.37 13.32
N GLY A 160 18.97 -5.41 12.12
CA GLY A 160 19.75 -5.42 10.89
C GLY A 160 20.46 -4.07 10.70
N PRO A 161 21.33 -3.94 9.69
CA PRO A 161 21.76 -2.62 9.25
C PRO A 161 20.51 -1.76 9.02
N LEU A 162 20.51 -0.54 9.55
CA LEU A 162 19.41 0.42 9.37
C LEU A 162 19.21 0.82 7.89
N ALA A 163 20.17 0.49 7.04
CA ALA A 163 20.10 0.61 5.59
C ALA A 163 19.00 -0.31 5.02
N GLY A 164 17.87 0.28 4.63
CA GLY A 164 16.74 -0.43 4.01
C GLY A 164 15.61 -0.85 4.96
N LEU A 165 15.61 -0.37 6.22
CA LEU A 165 14.52 -0.61 7.19
C LEU A 165 13.52 0.57 7.30
N GLY A 166 13.66 1.61 6.47
CA GLY A 166 12.55 2.51 6.24
C GLY A 166 11.42 1.74 5.56
N ARG A 167 10.16 2.11 5.82
CA ARG A 167 9.17 2.03 4.72
C ARG A 167 9.86 2.62 3.50
N ALA A 168 9.64 2.06 2.31
CA ALA A 168 10.04 2.72 1.08
C ALA A 168 9.43 4.13 1.11
N ASP A 169 10.18 5.10 1.60
CA ASP A 169 9.74 6.49 1.71
C ASP A 169 9.83 7.04 0.29
N ASP A 170 8.71 7.53 -0.21
CA ASP A 170 8.44 8.05 -1.55
C ASP A 170 9.35 9.21 -2.04
N GLU A 171 10.43 9.57 -1.33
CA GLU A 171 11.25 10.77 -1.63
C GLU A 171 12.60 10.50 -2.32
N ASP A 172 13.04 9.24 -2.45
CA ASP A 172 14.26 8.86 -3.20
C ASP A 172 14.00 7.69 -4.19
N MET A 173 12.74 7.38 -4.48
CA MET A 173 12.41 6.42 -5.54
C MET A 173 12.51 7.13 -6.90
N PRO A 174 13.14 6.51 -7.91
CA PRO A 174 13.18 7.11 -9.23
C PRO A 174 11.74 7.26 -9.74
N ASP A 175 11.33 8.47 -10.14
CA ASP A 175 10.04 8.70 -10.79
C ASP A 175 9.90 7.92 -12.12
N GLU A 176 11.03 7.46 -12.66
CA GLU A 176 11.12 6.85 -13.98
C GLU A 176 11.91 5.53 -13.91
N LEU A 177 11.46 4.53 -14.68
CA LEU A 177 12.18 3.28 -14.87
C LEU A 177 13.56 3.55 -15.49
N PRO A 178 14.60 2.74 -15.20
CA PRO A 178 15.86 2.80 -15.93
C PRO A 178 15.62 2.70 -17.44
N ASP A 179 16.27 3.56 -18.24
CA ASP A 179 16.04 3.68 -19.69
C ASP A 179 15.99 2.33 -20.42
N ASP A 180 16.88 1.40 -20.09
CA ASP A 180 16.95 0.08 -20.72
C ASP A 180 15.79 -0.84 -20.35
N ILE A 181 15.24 -0.69 -19.13
CA ILE A 181 14.03 -1.39 -18.68
C ILE A 181 12.80 -0.71 -19.29
N TYR A 182 12.74 0.62 -19.30
CA TYR A 182 11.65 1.38 -19.90
C TYR A 182 11.46 1.01 -21.38
N GLU A 183 12.53 1.03 -22.18
CA GLU A 183 12.47 0.67 -23.61
C GLU A 183 11.94 -0.76 -23.84
N GLN A 184 12.32 -1.71 -22.97
CA GLN A 184 11.84 -3.10 -23.08
C GLN A 184 10.38 -3.24 -22.66
N VAL A 185 9.99 -2.57 -21.57
CA VAL A 185 8.61 -2.54 -21.09
C VAL A 185 7.71 -1.91 -22.15
N GLU A 186 8.07 -0.75 -22.70
CA GLU A 186 7.34 -0.06 -23.76
C GLU A 186 7.15 -0.94 -25.00
N ALA A 187 8.22 -1.59 -25.48
CA ALA A 187 8.13 -2.49 -26.65
C ALA A 187 7.18 -3.68 -26.42
N LEU A 188 7.23 -4.31 -25.23
CA LEU A 188 6.31 -5.39 -24.87
C LEU A 188 4.88 -4.87 -24.69
N SER A 189 4.71 -3.65 -24.18
CA SER A 189 3.39 -3.03 -24.02
C SER A 189 2.73 -2.73 -25.36
N GLU A 190 3.48 -2.19 -26.32
CA GLU A 190 3.02 -1.99 -27.70
C GLU A 190 2.66 -3.33 -28.37
N GLU A 191 3.49 -4.37 -28.22
CA GLU A 191 3.18 -5.71 -28.74
C GLU A 191 1.89 -6.28 -28.13
N GLY A 192 1.66 -6.08 -26.82
CA GLY A 192 0.43 -6.50 -26.18
C GLY A 192 -0.81 -5.74 -26.67
N ASN A 193 -0.68 -4.44 -26.97
CA ASN A 193 -1.77 -3.64 -27.55
C ASN A 193 -2.12 -4.14 -28.96
N ASP A 194 -1.11 -4.38 -29.81
CA ASP A 194 -1.31 -4.96 -31.16
C ASP A 194 -2.02 -6.33 -31.07
N LEU A 195 -1.65 -7.16 -30.10
CA LEU A 195 -2.29 -8.45 -29.86
C LEU A 195 -3.76 -8.32 -29.42
N ILE A 196 -4.10 -7.32 -28.60
CA ILE A 196 -5.52 -7.05 -28.25
C ILE A 196 -6.31 -6.59 -29.46
N ASP A 197 -5.76 -5.69 -30.28
CA ASP A 197 -6.42 -5.21 -31.49
C ASP A 197 -6.70 -6.35 -32.50
N ASP A 198 -5.83 -7.36 -32.53
CA ASP A 198 -5.99 -8.58 -33.32
C ASP A 198 -6.90 -9.65 -32.64
N GLY A 199 -7.37 -9.39 -31.41
CA GLY A 199 -8.23 -10.29 -30.64
C GLY A 199 -7.50 -11.45 -29.94
N GLU A 200 -6.17 -11.39 -29.85
CA GLU A 200 -5.30 -12.38 -29.23
C GLU A 200 -5.03 -12.08 -27.73
N ALA A 201 -6.11 -12.00 -26.93
CA ALA A 201 -6.02 -11.62 -25.51
C ALA A 201 -5.07 -12.49 -24.66
N ALA A 202 -4.98 -13.80 -24.92
CA ALA A 202 -4.04 -14.68 -24.22
C ALA A 202 -2.57 -14.37 -24.57
N GLY A 203 -2.31 -13.93 -25.81
CA GLY A 203 -1.00 -13.46 -26.24
C GLY A 203 -0.64 -12.15 -25.54
N ALA A 204 -1.56 -11.19 -25.54
CA ALA A 204 -1.39 -9.90 -24.88
C ALA A 204 -1.08 -10.06 -23.38
N GLU A 205 -1.85 -10.89 -22.66
CA GLU A 205 -1.56 -11.23 -21.26
C GLU A 205 -0.14 -11.77 -21.08
N ALA A 206 0.30 -12.69 -21.95
CA ALA A 206 1.62 -13.30 -21.83
C ALA A 206 2.76 -12.30 -22.04
N VAL A 207 2.59 -11.34 -22.95
CA VAL A 207 3.59 -10.30 -23.23
C VAL A 207 3.62 -9.26 -22.11
N TRP A 208 2.46 -8.79 -21.63
CA TRP A 208 2.42 -7.85 -20.50
C TRP A 208 2.91 -8.44 -19.19
N ARG A 209 2.71 -9.73 -18.93
CA ARG A 209 3.34 -10.40 -17.78
C ARG A 209 4.86 -10.43 -17.88
N GLN A 210 5.42 -10.59 -19.09
CA GLN A 210 6.86 -10.45 -19.29
C GLN A 210 7.33 -9.03 -18.98
N ALA A 211 6.59 -8.00 -19.41
CA ALA A 211 6.90 -6.62 -19.08
C ALA A 211 6.83 -6.37 -17.56
N LEU A 212 5.81 -6.90 -16.89
CA LEU A 212 5.64 -6.80 -15.44
C LEU A 212 6.81 -7.46 -14.68
N ASP A 213 7.33 -8.57 -15.19
CA ASP A 213 8.47 -9.26 -14.60
C ASP A 213 9.79 -8.49 -14.72
N LEU A 214 9.90 -7.57 -15.68
CA LEU A 214 11.07 -6.69 -15.85
C LEU A 214 11.11 -5.55 -14.83
N LEU A 215 9.98 -5.20 -14.21
CA LEU A 215 9.94 -4.12 -13.24
C LEU A 215 10.85 -4.42 -12.04
N PRO A 216 11.70 -3.47 -11.61
CA PRO A 216 12.50 -3.63 -10.40
C PRO A 216 11.61 -3.81 -9.16
N GLU A 217 12.08 -4.57 -8.17
CA GLU A 217 11.40 -4.68 -6.88
C GLU A 217 11.68 -3.46 -5.98
N PRO A 218 10.69 -2.97 -5.19
CA PRO A 218 9.30 -3.45 -5.14
C PRO A 218 8.51 -3.00 -6.37
N ARG A 219 7.85 -3.93 -7.07
CA ARG A 219 7.26 -3.62 -8.40
C ARG A 219 6.12 -2.61 -8.36
N ASP A 220 5.36 -2.58 -7.27
CA ASP A 220 4.14 -1.78 -7.10
C ASP A 220 4.39 -0.29 -6.85
N ILE A 221 5.64 0.15 -6.86
CA ILE A 221 6.00 1.57 -6.79
C ILE A 221 6.08 2.23 -8.18
N TRP A 222 6.21 1.43 -9.24
CA TRP A 222 6.38 1.95 -10.60
C TRP A 222 5.02 2.21 -11.22
N GLU A 223 4.84 3.36 -11.87
CA GLU A 223 3.60 3.67 -12.63
C GLU A 223 3.24 2.54 -13.61
N ALA A 224 4.28 1.92 -14.20
CA ALA A 224 4.15 0.75 -15.07
C ALA A 224 3.40 -0.42 -14.47
N TYR A 225 3.51 -0.62 -13.16
CA TYR A 225 2.76 -1.67 -12.47
C TYR A 225 1.26 -1.44 -12.55
N THR A 226 0.79 -0.21 -12.39
CA THR A 226 -0.63 0.14 -12.44
C THR A 226 -1.23 -0.19 -13.79
N TRP A 227 -0.66 0.36 -14.87
CA TRP A 227 -1.23 0.20 -16.19
C TRP A 227 -0.98 -1.19 -16.79
N LEU A 228 0.14 -1.87 -16.49
CA LEU A 228 0.35 -3.27 -16.91
C LEU A 228 -0.68 -4.21 -16.27
N ASN A 229 -0.93 -4.09 -14.97
CA ASN A 229 -1.94 -4.93 -14.32
C ASN A 229 -3.36 -4.59 -14.78
N ALA A 230 -3.67 -3.31 -15.06
CA ALA A 230 -4.95 -2.94 -15.67
C ALA A 230 -5.16 -3.64 -17.02
N SER A 231 -4.16 -3.58 -17.91
CA SER A 231 -4.18 -4.24 -19.22
C SER A 231 -4.25 -5.77 -19.10
N ILE A 232 -3.48 -6.40 -18.21
CA ILE A 232 -3.56 -7.85 -17.96
C ILE A 232 -4.95 -8.24 -17.42
N GLY A 233 -5.53 -7.41 -16.55
CA GLY A 233 -6.88 -7.59 -16.03
C GLY A 233 -7.93 -7.58 -17.14
N GLU A 234 -7.82 -6.65 -18.09
CA GLU A 234 -8.67 -6.58 -19.28
C GLU A 234 -8.47 -7.79 -20.22
N ALA A 235 -7.23 -8.18 -20.49
CA ALA A 235 -6.95 -9.40 -21.27
C ALA A 235 -7.55 -10.65 -20.62
N CYS A 236 -7.47 -10.77 -19.28
CA CYS A 236 -8.14 -11.84 -18.54
C CYS A 236 -9.67 -11.77 -18.70
N TYR A 237 -10.24 -10.57 -18.72
CA TYR A 237 -11.67 -10.36 -18.94
C TYR A 237 -12.12 -10.83 -20.34
N PHE A 238 -11.39 -10.48 -21.39
CA PHE A 238 -11.68 -10.93 -22.77
C PHE A 238 -11.55 -12.45 -22.95
N GLN A 239 -10.74 -13.11 -22.12
CA GLN A 239 -10.67 -14.57 -22.06
C GLN A 239 -11.79 -15.22 -21.25
N GLU A 240 -12.76 -14.44 -20.75
CA GLU A 240 -13.80 -14.85 -19.80
C GLU A 240 -13.23 -15.43 -18.48
N ASN A 241 -11.96 -15.18 -18.19
CA ASN A 241 -11.31 -15.55 -16.94
C ASN A 241 -11.57 -14.49 -15.87
N TYR A 242 -12.83 -14.32 -15.48
CA TYR A 242 -13.25 -13.28 -14.54
C TYR A 242 -12.60 -13.43 -13.15
N GLY A 243 -12.27 -14.65 -12.74
CA GLY A 243 -11.54 -14.91 -11.50
C GLY A 243 -10.13 -14.32 -11.54
N GLY A 244 -9.39 -14.58 -12.62
CA GLY A 244 -8.06 -14.01 -12.85
C GLY A 244 -8.11 -12.49 -13.04
N ALA A 245 -9.08 -11.97 -13.80
CA ALA A 245 -9.26 -10.54 -14.01
C ALA A 245 -9.42 -9.81 -12.68
N VAL A 246 -10.29 -10.29 -11.79
CA VAL A 246 -10.49 -9.68 -10.46
C VAL A 246 -9.22 -9.70 -9.62
N GLN A 247 -8.46 -10.81 -9.62
CA GLN A 247 -7.21 -10.88 -8.86
C GLN A 247 -6.21 -9.82 -9.34
N VAL A 248 -5.97 -9.77 -10.65
CA VAL A 248 -4.99 -8.84 -11.24
C VAL A 248 -5.45 -7.38 -11.11
N LEU A 249 -6.74 -7.08 -11.24
CA LEU A 249 -7.25 -5.72 -11.07
C LEU A 249 -7.17 -5.26 -9.60
N PHE A 250 -7.33 -6.16 -8.63
CA PHE A 250 -7.01 -5.84 -7.23
C PHE A 250 -5.51 -5.64 -7.02
N ASP A 251 -4.65 -6.37 -7.73
CA ASP A 251 -3.21 -6.12 -7.71
C ASP A 251 -2.91 -4.71 -8.27
N ALA A 252 -3.53 -4.33 -9.39
CA ALA A 252 -3.38 -3.02 -10.03
C ALA A 252 -3.69 -1.85 -9.07
N LEU A 253 -4.71 -1.99 -8.22
CA LEU A 253 -5.10 -0.99 -7.21
C LEU A 253 -4.03 -0.68 -6.15
N ASN A 254 -2.94 -1.45 -6.10
CA ASN A 254 -1.79 -1.17 -5.23
C ASN A 254 -0.71 -0.31 -5.88
N GLY A 255 -0.80 -0.06 -7.20
CA GLY A 255 0.18 0.76 -7.90
C GLY A 255 -0.08 2.27 -7.75
N PRO A 256 0.87 3.12 -8.18
CA PRO A 256 0.72 4.57 -8.12
C PRO A 256 -0.52 5.05 -8.86
N GLU A 257 -1.23 6.01 -8.25
CA GLU A 257 -2.45 6.66 -8.78
C GLU A 257 -3.63 5.71 -9.10
N ALA A 258 -3.51 4.40 -8.85
CA ALA A 258 -4.50 3.41 -9.26
C ALA A 258 -5.89 3.61 -8.63
N GLN A 259 -5.95 4.12 -7.39
CA GLN A 259 -7.20 4.43 -6.69
C GLN A 259 -7.99 5.60 -7.30
N ALA A 260 -7.32 6.44 -8.10
CA ALA A 260 -7.94 7.54 -8.82
C ALA A 260 -8.21 7.18 -10.29
N ASN A 261 -7.93 5.93 -10.71
CA ASN A 261 -8.11 5.49 -12.07
C ASN A 261 -9.51 4.88 -12.28
N PRO A 262 -10.42 5.56 -13.00
CA PRO A 262 -11.79 5.08 -13.21
C PRO A 262 -11.86 3.76 -13.98
N PHE A 263 -10.91 3.52 -14.89
CA PHE A 263 -10.88 2.31 -15.71
C PHE A 263 -10.63 1.05 -14.89
N ILE A 264 -9.72 1.10 -13.91
CA ILE A 264 -9.47 -0.05 -13.02
C ILE A 264 -10.73 -0.40 -12.24
N HIS A 265 -11.41 0.60 -11.68
CA HIS A 265 -12.66 0.42 -10.95
C HIS A 265 -13.79 -0.11 -11.86
N TYR A 266 -13.92 0.41 -13.09
CA TYR A 266 -14.90 -0.06 -14.07
C TYR A 266 -14.68 -1.54 -14.42
N MET A 267 -13.44 -1.90 -14.79
CA MET A 267 -13.06 -3.26 -15.13
C MET A 267 -13.23 -4.21 -13.95
N LEU A 268 -12.90 -3.77 -12.73
CA LEU A 268 -13.07 -4.57 -11.52
C LEU A 268 -14.55 -4.81 -11.23
N GLY A 269 -15.39 -3.78 -11.32
CA GLY A 269 -16.83 -3.86 -11.14
C GLY A 269 -17.49 -4.84 -12.11
N LYS A 270 -17.24 -4.72 -13.42
CA LYS A 270 -17.81 -5.63 -14.41
C LYS A 270 -17.27 -7.06 -14.29
N SER A 271 -15.98 -7.22 -13.94
CA SER A 271 -15.37 -8.54 -13.70
C SER A 271 -15.99 -9.24 -12.48
N LEU A 272 -16.19 -8.51 -11.38
CA LEU A 272 -16.88 -9.02 -10.18
C LEU A 272 -18.31 -9.43 -10.48
N TRP A 273 -19.03 -8.61 -11.24
CA TRP A 273 -20.40 -8.90 -11.66
C TRP A 273 -20.49 -10.19 -12.49
N LYS A 274 -19.62 -10.36 -13.49
CA LYS A 274 -19.57 -11.57 -14.34
C LYS A 274 -19.12 -12.82 -13.58
N ARG A 275 -18.15 -12.69 -12.69
CA ARG A 275 -17.68 -13.77 -11.81
C ARG A 275 -18.81 -14.26 -10.90
N GLY A 276 -19.63 -13.34 -10.41
CA GLY A 276 -20.68 -13.59 -9.44
C GLY A 276 -20.15 -13.85 -8.03
N GLY A 277 -21.08 -13.94 -7.07
CA GLY A 277 -20.79 -14.25 -5.66
C GLY A 277 -20.51 -13.04 -4.77
N ASP A 278 -20.31 -11.84 -5.34
CA ASP A 278 -20.11 -10.59 -4.60
C ASP A 278 -20.67 -9.39 -5.38
N GLU A 279 -21.99 -9.33 -5.49
CA GLU A 279 -22.69 -8.29 -6.25
C GLU A 279 -22.55 -6.90 -5.60
N GLU A 280 -22.55 -6.81 -4.26
CA GLU A 280 -22.40 -5.54 -3.56
C GLU A 280 -21.04 -4.91 -3.88
N ARG A 281 -19.97 -5.71 -3.84
CA ARG A 281 -18.64 -5.22 -4.22
C ARG A 281 -18.56 -4.80 -5.69
N ALA A 282 -19.21 -5.53 -6.59
CA ALA A 282 -19.27 -5.14 -8.00
C ALA A 282 -19.88 -3.74 -8.17
N ILE A 283 -20.98 -3.47 -7.45
CA ILE A 283 -21.68 -2.19 -7.47
C ILE A 283 -20.83 -1.07 -6.86
N ASP A 284 -20.14 -1.34 -5.75
CA ASP A 284 -19.24 -0.36 -5.12
C ASP A 284 -18.14 0.10 -6.09
N GLU A 285 -17.55 -0.82 -6.85
CA GLU A 285 -16.48 -0.50 -7.81
C GLU A 285 -17.03 0.24 -9.04
N LEU A 286 -18.19 -0.16 -9.57
CA LEU A 286 -18.86 0.59 -10.64
C LEU A 286 -19.24 2.01 -10.20
N LEU A 287 -19.72 2.18 -8.96
CA LEU A 287 -20.02 3.50 -8.41
C LEU A 287 -18.77 4.36 -8.27
N ARG A 288 -17.63 3.79 -7.85
CA ARG A 288 -16.34 4.50 -7.81
C ARG A 288 -15.92 4.98 -9.19
N ALA A 289 -16.02 4.12 -10.21
CA ALA A 289 -15.75 4.52 -11.59
C ALA A 289 -16.62 5.69 -12.03
N TYR A 290 -17.93 5.64 -11.76
CA TYR A 290 -18.86 6.74 -12.02
C TYR A 290 -18.49 8.02 -11.27
N MET A 291 -18.12 7.93 -9.99
CA MET A 291 -17.75 9.12 -9.21
C MET A 291 -16.47 9.79 -9.71
N LEU A 292 -15.58 9.03 -10.34
CA LEU A 292 -14.31 9.52 -10.88
C LEU A 292 -14.47 10.14 -12.28
N ASP A 293 -15.32 9.57 -13.14
CA ASP A 293 -15.35 9.93 -14.57
C ASP A 293 -16.78 10.07 -15.16
N GLY A 294 -17.80 10.02 -14.32
CA GLY A 294 -19.20 10.15 -14.71
C GLY A 294 -19.68 9.07 -15.66
N ASN A 295 -20.48 9.46 -16.65
CA ASN A 295 -20.97 8.56 -17.70
C ASN A 295 -19.89 8.18 -18.72
N GLU A 296 -18.83 9.00 -18.88
CA GLU A 296 -17.84 8.86 -19.95
C GLU A 296 -17.15 7.48 -19.92
N ILE A 297 -16.81 6.99 -18.71
CA ILE A 297 -16.21 5.66 -18.55
C ILE A 297 -17.11 4.51 -19.02
N PHE A 298 -18.43 4.66 -18.89
CA PHE A 298 -19.40 3.67 -19.35
C PHE A 298 -19.68 3.83 -20.84
N GLU A 299 -19.74 5.05 -21.36
CA GLU A 299 -19.94 5.32 -22.78
C GLU A 299 -18.77 4.84 -23.64
N GLY A 300 -17.57 4.75 -23.06
CA GLY A 300 -16.39 4.15 -23.71
C GLY A 300 -16.52 2.66 -24.03
N ASP A 301 -17.47 1.96 -23.41
CA ASP A 301 -17.77 0.55 -23.65
C ASP A 301 -19.20 0.40 -24.23
N GLU A 302 -19.31 0.45 -25.55
CA GLU A 302 -20.61 0.39 -26.24
C GLU A 302 -21.37 -0.93 -26.01
N GLU A 303 -20.66 -2.03 -25.69
CA GLU A 303 -21.26 -3.36 -25.57
C GLU A 303 -21.86 -3.59 -24.18
N GLU A 304 -21.11 -3.27 -23.12
CA GLU A 304 -21.49 -3.60 -21.75
C GLU A 304 -21.71 -2.37 -20.85
N GLY A 305 -21.15 -1.22 -21.20
CA GLY A 305 -21.23 0.01 -20.43
C GLY A 305 -22.67 0.43 -20.07
N PRO A 306 -23.62 0.47 -21.03
CA PRO A 306 -25.02 0.79 -20.73
C PRO A 306 -25.67 -0.18 -19.73
N ALA A 307 -25.27 -1.45 -19.74
CA ALA A 307 -25.77 -2.44 -18.79
C ALA A 307 -25.16 -2.22 -17.40
N MET A 308 -23.87 -1.92 -17.32
CA MET A 308 -23.20 -1.63 -16.05
C MET A 308 -23.74 -0.36 -15.39
N LEU A 309 -23.96 0.71 -16.18
CA LEU A 309 -24.55 1.96 -15.68
C LEU A 309 -25.98 1.75 -15.15
N ARG A 310 -26.78 0.93 -15.85
CA ARG A 310 -28.14 0.59 -15.42
C ARG A 310 -28.17 -0.10 -14.05
N LEU A 311 -27.14 -0.87 -13.68
CA LEU A 311 -27.05 -1.50 -12.36
C LEU A 311 -27.00 -0.49 -11.21
N LEU A 312 -26.42 0.69 -11.46
CA LEU A 312 -26.36 1.80 -10.51
C LEU A 312 -27.70 2.54 -10.43
N ILE A 313 -28.33 2.80 -11.58
CA ILE A 313 -29.65 3.46 -11.66
C ILE A 313 -30.73 2.62 -10.98
N GLU A 314 -30.78 1.30 -11.24
CA GLU A 314 -31.79 0.40 -10.64
C GLU A 314 -31.66 0.27 -9.12
N ARG A 315 -30.53 0.70 -8.55
CA ARG A 315 -30.26 0.74 -7.11
C ARG A 315 -30.42 2.14 -6.50
N ASP A 316 -30.93 3.10 -7.27
CA ASP A 316 -31.09 4.50 -6.87
C ASP A 316 -29.77 5.15 -6.40
N LEU A 317 -28.62 4.73 -6.95
CA LEU A 317 -27.29 5.26 -6.58
C LEU A 317 -26.91 6.49 -7.41
N ILE A 318 -27.45 6.59 -8.63
CA ILE A 318 -27.25 7.70 -9.57
C ILE A 318 -28.57 8.00 -10.28
N GLU A 319 -28.71 9.21 -10.83
CA GLU A 319 -29.89 9.60 -11.62
C GLU A 319 -29.78 9.09 -13.07
N ASP A 320 -30.93 8.92 -13.74
CA ASP A 320 -31.02 8.58 -15.16
C ASP A 320 -30.93 9.91 -15.96
N ASP A 321 -29.71 10.28 -16.36
CA ASP A 321 -29.39 11.51 -17.13
C ASP A 321 -29.45 11.29 -18.65
#